data_AF-A0AA86UCM4-F1
#
_entry.id   AF-A0AA86UCM4-F1
#
_cell.length_a   1.000
_cell.length_b   1.000
_cell.length_c   1.000
_cell.angle_alpha   90.00
_cell.angle_beta   90.00
_cell.angle_gamma   90.00
#
_symmetry.space_group_name_H-M   'P 1'
#
loop_
_entity.id
_entity.type
_entity.pdbx_description
1 polymer ?
#
loop_
_entity_poly.entity_id
_entity_poly.type
_entity_poly.pdbx_seq_one_letter_code
_entity_poly.pdbx_strand_id
1 'polypeptide(L)'
;MNISKQLGYEDNQQNQYEKHLPRIKNGILKIKKDQYVTDLSFMQHFQLKELYITKCHCIQLQQAFSETCSILLADKCKIKNLSGIDQNTSLRSLYLSDNLLENLEPLRNMILLDNLTLNNNKIADISSLNHLTNLKFLNISNNIIANLSTITKLHNLEILTVSKNKLTSLHGIQNLKSLKSLYVDNCKVTDLYGIQHLKYLSYVQLQNNQITDLSPLSGCCSLKILHAGNNLITSVSPLISHSQYAQFKYVAVELNYITDIQLLNSNLHFNKFSFCDQKLPNQSQIQIAQRMRTIYTTRVYFESLKQKHRQISMLHSSTLSEVKIFKQSLINVQLNLSNRLLLVFEQSEHEDYLQ
;
A
#
# COMPACT_ATOMS: atom_id res chain seq x y z
N MET A 1 -19.71 -31.41 -18.66
CA MET A 1 -19.40 -32.04 -19.98
C MET A 1 -18.04 -32.68 -19.91
N ASN A 2 -17.83 -33.80 -20.62
CA ASN A 2 -16.62 -34.60 -20.51
C ASN A 2 -15.47 -33.93 -21.30
N ILE A 3 -14.60 -33.24 -20.58
CA ILE A 3 -13.47 -32.45 -21.10
C ILE A 3 -12.36 -33.37 -21.66
N SER A 4 -12.42 -34.68 -21.39
CA SER A 4 -11.43 -35.68 -21.80
C SER A 4 -11.21 -35.79 -23.31
N LYS A 5 -12.28 -35.77 -24.11
CA LYS A 5 -12.17 -35.89 -25.58
C LYS A 5 -11.59 -34.67 -26.27
N GLN A 6 -11.68 -33.48 -25.66
CA GLN A 6 -11.20 -32.23 -26.26
C GLN A 6 -9.75 -31.91 -25.88
N LEU A 7 -9.18 -32.59 -24.88
CA LEU A 7 -7.80 -32.40 -24.43
C LEU A 7 -6.80 -33.37 -25.09
N GLY A 8 -7.21 -34.15 -26.09
CA GLY A 8 -6.29 -35.01 -26.85
C GLY A 8 -5.81 -36.27 -26.12
N TYR A 9 -6.53 -36.76 -25.11
CA TYR A 9 -6.22 -38.03 -24.47
C TYR A 9 -6.68 -39.21 -25.36
N GLU A 10 -5.73 -39.92 -25.98
CA GLU A 10 -5.99 -41.14 -26.77
C GLU A 10 -6.65 -42.24 -25.90
N ASP A 11 -7.57 -42.99 -26.51
CA ASP A 11 -8.54 -43.91 -25.86
C ASP A 11 -7.92 -44.99 -24.95
N ASN A 12 -6.61 -45.24 -25.00
CA ASN A 12 -5.93 -46.25 -24.19
C ASN A 12 -5.36 -45.75 -22.85
N GLN A 13 -5.46 -44.45 -22.51
CA GLN A 13 -5.03 -43.90 -21.20
C GLN A 13 -6.18 -43.30 -20.35
N GLN A 14 -7.43 -43.43 -20.79
CA GLN A 14 -8.59 -42.71 -20.22
C GLN A 14 -8.85 -42.97 -18.73
N ASN A 15 -8.53 -44.16 -18.19
CA ASN A 15 -8.96 -44.51 -16.83
C ASN A 15 -8.10 -43.96 -15.67
N GLN A 16 -6.85 -43.51 -15.90
CA GLN A 16 -6.02 -42.90 -14.84
C GLN A 16 -6.01 -41.37 -14.86
N TYR A 17 -6.15 -40.73 -16.03
CA TYR A 17 -6.09 -39.27 -16.16
C TYR A 17 -7.43 -38.55 -16.03
N GLU A 18 -8.58 -39.22 -16.25
CA GLU A 18 -9.91 -38.58 -16.12
C GLU A 18 -10.19 -38.04 -14.71
N LYS A 19 -9.60 -38.62 -13.66
CA LYS A 19 -9.74 -38.14 -12.27
C LYS A 19 -9.08 -36.77 -12.03
N HIS A 20 -8.21 -36.32 -12.93
CA HIS A 20 -7.44 -35.08 -12.79
C HIS A 20 -7.81 -34.01 -13.82
N LEU A 21 -8.89 -34.18 -14.59
CA LEU A 21 -9.30 -33.19 -15.59
C LEU A 21 -9.93 -31.94 -14.94
N PRO A 22 -9.64 -30.73 -15.46
CA PRO A 22 -10.32 -29.51 -15.02
C PRO A 22 -11.83 -29.66 -15.26
N ARG A 23 -12.66 -29.19 -14.33
CA ARG A 23 -14.13 -29.18 -14.49
C ARG A 23 -14.62 -27.75 -14.57
N ILE A 24 -15.51 -27.49 -15.53
CA ILE A 24 -16.24 -26.21 -15.63
C ILE A 24 -17.53 -26.34 -14.82
N LYS A 25 -17.74 -25.44 -13.86
CA LYS A 25 -18.97 -25.37 -13.06
C LYS A 25 -19.47 -23.92 -13.05
N ASN A 26 -20.70 -23.69 -13.48
CA ASN A 26 -21.33 -22.35 -13.53
C ASN A 26 -20.50 -21.31 -14.31
N GLY A 27 -19.82 -21.72 -15.39
CA GLY A 27 -18.93 -20.85 -16.17
C GLY A 27 -17.58 -20.57 -15.51
N ILE A 28 -17.25 -21.24 -14.40
CA ILE A 28 -15.96 -21.11 -13.73
C ILE A 28 -15.10 -22.33 -14.06
N LEU A 29 -13.90 -22.08 -14.57
CA LEU A 29 -12.87 -23.10 -14.74
C LEU A 29 -11.72 -22.89 -13.76
N LYS A 30 -11.31 -23.96 -13.09
CA LYS A 30 -10.16 -23.96 -12.18
C LYS A 30 -9.17 -25.02 -12.61
N ILE A 31 -7.97 -24.58 -12.98
CA ILE A 31 -6.82 -25.41 -13.33
C ILE A 31 -5.86 -25.41 -12.14
N LYS A 32 -5.72 -26.57 -11.50
CA LYS A 32 -4.89 -26.77 -10.31
C LYS A 32 -3.47 -27.22 -10.70
N LYS A 33 -2.53 -27.05 -9.78
CA LYS A 33 -1.10 -27.41 -9.93
C LYS A 33 -0.86 -28.80 -10.52
N ASP A 34 -1.66 -29.78 -10.15
CA ASP A 34 -1.46 -31.18 -10.54
C ASP A 34 -2.13 -31.52 -11.88
N GLN A 35 -2.72 -30.52 -12.55
CA GLN A 35 -3.37 -30.66 -13.85
C GLN A 35 -2.43 -30.11 -14.93
N TYR A 36 -1.98 -31.00 -15.81
CA TYR A 36 -1.09 -30.64 -16.91
C TYR A 36 -1.93 -30.17 -18.10
N VAL A 37 -2.09 -28.85 -18.25
CA VAL A 37 -2.81 -28.25 -19.38
C VAL A 37 -1.84 -27.39 -20.17
N THR A 38 -1.41 -27.89 -21.34
CA THR A 38 -0.47 -27.20 -22.23
C THR A 38 -1.17 -26.38 -23.31
N ASP A 39 -2.42 -26.73 -23.63
CA ASP A 39 -3.25 -26.03 -24.60
C ASP A 39 -4.60 -25.66 -23.97
N LEU A 40 -5.00 -24.41 -24.20
CA LEU A 40 -6.24 -23.82 -23.71
C LEU A 40 -7.20 -23.44 -24.85
N SER A 41 -6.87 -23.75 -26.10
CA SER A 41 -7.69 -23.49 -27.28
C SER A 41 -9.12 -24.01 -27.14
N PHE A 42 -9.31 -25.18 -26.48
CA PHE A 42 -10.63 -25.77 -26.23
C PHE A 42 -11.58 -24.83 -25.46
N MET A 43 -11.04 -23.87 -24.70
CA MET A 43 -11.83 -22.92 -23.93
C MET A 43 -12.64 -21.96 -24.80
N GLN A 44 -12.25 -21.73 -26.06
CA GLN A 44 -13.01 -20.90 -27.00
C GLN A 44 -14.45 -21.42 -27.24
N HIS A 45 -14.69 -22.71 -27.00
CA HIS A 45 -16.00 -23.34 -27.15
C HIS A 45 -16.87 -23.21 -25.88
N PHE A 46 -16.36 -22.62 -24.80
CA PHE A 46 -17.05 -22.46 -23.54
C PHE A 46 -17.28 -20.98 -23.19
N GLN A 47 -18.49 -20.63 -22.79
CA GLN A 47 -18.81 -19.31 -22.25
C GLN A 47 -18.31 -19.20 -20.80
N LEU A 48 -16.99 -19.09 -20.64
CA LEU A 48 -16.38 -18.92 -19.32
C LEU A 48 -16.64 -17.50 -18.81
N LYS A 49 -17.02 -17.42 -17.53
CA LYS A 49 -17.10 -16.17 -16.77
C LYS A 49 -15.79 -15.94 -16.02
N GLU A 50 -15.21 -17.00 -15.46
CA GLU A 50 -14.01 -16.90 -14.64
C GLU A 50 -13.04 -18.04 -14.93
N LEU A 51 -11.76 -17.70 -15.02
CA LEU A 51 -10.68 -18.65 -15.21
C LEU A 51 -9.62 -18.48 -14.13
N TYR A 52 -9.36 -19.56 -13.40
CA TYR A 52 -8.33 -19.62 -12.38
C TYR A 52 -7.30 -20.66 -12.76
N ILE A 53 -6.06 -20.24 -12.89
CA ILE A 53 -4.92 -21.07 -13.21
C ILE A 53 -3.88 -20.86 -12.13
N THR A 54 -3.48 -21.93 -11.46
CA THR A 54 -2.51 -21.83 -10.35
C THR A 54 -1.37 -22.80 -10.56
N LYS A 55 -0.13 -22.28 -10.51
CA LYS A 55 1.13 -23.07 -10.50
C LYS A 55 1.29 -24.03 -11.68
N CYS A 56 0.72 -23.73 -12.84
CA CYS A 56 0.89 -24.52 -14.05
C CYS A 56 2.20 -24.17 -14.75
N HIS A 57 2.92 -25.16 -15.26
CA HIS A 57 4.19 -24.94 -15.95
C HIS A 57 3.92 -24.73 -17.45
N CYS A 58 4.08 -23.47 -17.88
CA CYS A 58 4.04 -23.05 -19.28
C CYS A 58 2.65 -23.12 -19.93
N ILE A 59 1.88 -22.05 -19.74
CA ILE A 59 0.63 -21.82 -20.48
C ILE A 59 0.88 -20.72 -21.50
N GLN A 60 0.73 -21.07 -22.77
CA GLN A 60 0.47 -20.07 -23.79
C GLN A 60 -1.00 -19.70 -23.67
N LEU A 61 -1.29 -18.41 -23.43
CA LEU A 61 -2.66 -17.89 -23.35
C LEU A 61 -3.33 -17.77 -24.73
N GLN A 62 -2.66 -18.24 -25.78
CA GLN A 62 -3.16 -18.21 -27.15
C GLN A 62 -4.49 -18.95 -27.25
N GLN A 63 -5.50 -18.30 -27.84
CA GLN A 63 -6.82 -18.87 -28.14
C GLN A 63 -7.64 -19.34 -26.92
N ALA A 64 -7.17 -18.99 -25.72
CA ALA A 64 -7.77 -19.43 -24.48
C ALA A 64 -9.05 -18.66 -24.10
N PHE A 65 -9.25 -17.45 -24.63
CA PHE A 65 -10.19 -16.52 -24.02
C PHE A 65 -11.45 -16.31 -24.84
N SER A 66 -12.58 -16.70 -24.26
CA SER A 66 -13.89 -16.25 -24.70
C SER A 66 -14.05 -14.75 -24.40
N GLU A 67 -14.81 -14.05 -25.24
CA GLU A 67 -15.20 -12.65 -25.03
C GLU A 67 -16.01 -12.44 -23.72
N THR A 68 -16.42 -13.51 -23.03
CA THR A 68 -17.28 -13.46 -21.84
C THR A 68 -16.54 -13.50 -20.51
N CYS A 69 -15.24 -13.82 -20.53
CA CYS A 69 -14.47 -13.99 -19.29
C CYS A 69 -14.22 -12.63 -18.62
N SER A 70 -14.72 -12.45 -17.39
CA SER A 70 -14.59 -11.23 -16.60
C SER A 70 -13.48 -11.28 -15.55
N ILE A 71 -13.06 -12.49 -15.15
CA ILE A 71 -11.97 -12.70 -14.19
C ILE A 71 -10.97 -13.71 -14.73
N LEU A 72 -9.70 -13.30 -14.79
CA LEU A 72 -8.58 -14.19 -15.05
C LEU A 72 -7.58 -14.11 -13.89
N LEU A 73 -7.32 -15.22 -13.25
CA LEU A 73 -6.20 -15.40 -12.32
C LEU A 73 -5.22 -16.41 -12.90
N ALA A 74 -3.99 -15.99 -13.14
CA ALA A 74 -2.92 -16.84 -13.65
C ALA A 74 -1.56 -16.52 -12.98
N ASP A 75 -1.59 -16.29 -11.67
CA ASP A 75 -0.39 -16.07 -10.87
C ASP A 75 0.54 -17.29 -10.88
N LYS A 76 1.86 -17.06 -10.85
CA LYS A 76 2.89 -18.11 -10.71
C LYS A 76 2.85 -19.16 -11.83
N CYS A 77 2.54 -18.75 -13.05
CA CYS A 77 2.39 -19.64 -14.22
C CYS A 77 3.56 -19.57 -15.21
N LYS A 78 4.62 -18.81 -14.89
CA LYS A 78 5.79 -18.57 -15.75
C LYS A 78 5.42 -17.97 -17.12
N ILE A 79 4.32 -17.22 -17.18
CA ILE A 79 3.82 -16.59 -18.41
C ILE A 79 4.79 -15.50 -18.83
N LYS A 80 5.22 -15.53 -20.09
CA LYS A 80 6.14 -14.54 -20.67
C LYS A 80 5.45 -13.53 -21.59
N ASN A 81 4.37 -13.94 -22.24
CA ASN A 81 3.61 -13.13 -23.17
C ASN A 81 2.12 -13.23 -22.88
N LEU A 82 1.39 -12.19 -23.27
CA LEU A 82 -0.05 -12.09 -23.12
C LEU A 82 -0.77 -12.24 -24.48
N SER A 83 -0.11 -12.85 -25.46
CA SER A 83 -0.75 -13.13 -26.75
C SER A 83 -1.93 -14.08 -26.53
N GLY A 84 -3.11 -13.73 -27.05
CA GLY A 84 -4.34 -14.51 -26.92
C GLY A 84 -5.35 -13.96 -25.91
N ILE A 85 -4.98 -12.99 -25.07
CA ILE A 85 -5.95 -12.22 -24.27
C ILE A 85 -6.28 -10.86 -24.89
N ASP A 86 -5.59 -10.43 -25.94
CA ASP A 86 -5.66 -9.11 -26.57
C ASP A 86 -7.03 -8.75 -27.16
N GLN A 87 -7.84 -9.76 -27.48
CA GLN A 87 -9.21 -9.61 -27.98
C GLN A 87 -10.25 -9.59 -26.85
N ASN A 88 -9.87 -9.88 -25.60
CA ASN A 88 -10.82 -9.87 -24.51
C ASN A 88 -11.12 -8.43 -24.08
N THR A 89 -12.38 -8.01 -24.28
CA THR A 89 -12.89 -6.68 -23.90
C THR A 89 -13.76 -6.69 -22.65
N SER A 90 -13.99 -7.86 -22.03
CA SER A 90 -14.92 -8.05 -20.91
C SER A 90 -14.23 -8.25 -19.56
N LEU A 91 -12.92 -8.43 -19.53
CA LEU A 91 -12.14 -8.60 -18.31
C LEU A 91 -12.30 -7.37 -17.40
N ARG A 92 -12.70 -7.65 -16.16
CA ARG A 92 -12.80 -6.68 -15.05
C ARG A 92 -11.69 -6.88 -14.03
N SER A 93 -11.21 -8.10 -13.86
CA SER A 93 -10.13 -8.41 -12.94
C SER A 93 -9.10 -9.34 -13.57
N LEU A 94 -7.84 -8.93 -13.55
CA LEU A 94 -6.73 -9.66 -14.13
C LEU A 94 -5.58 -9.77 -13.12
N TYR A 95 -5.27 -11.00 -12.73
CA TYR A 95 -4.22 -11.32 -11.75
C TYR A 95 -3.12 -12.13 -12.45
N LEU A 96 -1.93 -11.53 -12.57
CA LEU A 96 -0.78 -12.06 -13.32
C LEU A 96 0.51 -11.91 -12.52
N SER A 97 0.42 -11.96 -11.20
CA SER A 97 1.53 -11.84 -10.26
C SER A 97 2.53 -13.00 -10.41
N ASP A 98 3.82 -12.76 -10.12
CA ASP A 98 4.87 -13.79 -10.12
C ASP A 98 5.00 -14.53 -11.47
N ASN A 99 5.00 -13.78 -12.57
CA ASN A 99 5.22 -14.28 -13.92
C ASN A 99 6.53 -13.71 -14.50
N LEU A 100 6.70 -13.78 -15.82
CA LEU A 100 7.90 -13.34 -16.53
C LEU A 100 7.55 -12.30 -17.61
N LEU A 101 6.51 -11.50 -17.37
CA LEU A 101 5.99 -10.53 -18.32
C LEU A 101 6.95 -9.35 -18.49
N GLU A 102 7.19 -8.97 -19.73
CA GLU A 102 7.96 -7.78 -20.11
C GLU A 102 7.12 -6.78 -20.92
N ASN A 103 6.18 -7.29 -21.73
CA ASN A 103 5.33 -6.51 -22.63
C ASN A 103 3.86 -6.55 -22.19
N LEU A 104 3.24 -5.37 -22.10
CA LEU A 104 1.85 -5.18 -21.72
C LEU A 104 0.94 -4.74 -22.88
N GLU A 105 1.43 -4.63 -24.12
CA GLU A 105 0.65 -4.23 -25.29
C GLU A 105 -0.68 -4.97 -25.45
N PRO A 106 -0.76 -6.29 -25.22
CA PRO A 106 -2.03 -7.02 -25.27
C PRO A 106 -3.12 -6.50 -24.32
N LEU A 107 -2.77 -5.75 -23.28
CA LEU A 107 -3.75 -5.19 -22.34
C LEU A 107 -4.46 -3.94 -22.86
N ARG A 108 -3.97 -3.28 -23.92
CA ARG A 108 -4.39 -1.93 -24.32
C ARG A 108 -5.91 -1.75 -24.53
N ASN A 109 -6.61 -2.82 -24.91
CA ASN A 109 -8.04 -2.81 -25.23
C ASN A 109 -8.94 -3.18 -24.03
N MET A 110 -8.37 -3.55 -22.88
CA MET A 110 -9.13 -4.04 -21.72
C MET A 110 -9.72 -2.91 -20.88
N ILE A 111 -10.42 -1.99 -21.53
CA ILE A 111 -10.91 -0.73 -20.95
C ILE A 111 -11.89 -0.91 -19.78
N LEU A 112 -12.45 -2.11 -19.60
CA LEU A 112 -13.35 -2.46 -18.49
C LEU A 112 -12.61 -2.98 -17.25
N LEU A 113 -11.29 -3.08 -17.26
CA LEU A 113 -10.52 -3.52 -16.10
C LEU A 113 -10.70 -2.57 -14.92
N ASP A 114 -11.14 -3.14 -13.80
CA ASP A 114 -11.24 -2.49 -12.49
C ASP A 114 -10.02 -2.83 -11.61
N ASN A 115 -9.52 -4.08 -11.71
CA ASN A 115 -8.42 -4.59 -10.88
C ASN A 115 -7.32 -5.25 -11.73
N LEU A 116 -6.08 -4.83 -11.55
CA LEU A 116 -4.92 -5.40 -12.25
C LEU A 116 -3.74 -5.65 -11.31
N THR A 117 -3.27 -6.89 -11.25
CA THR A 117 -2.05 -7.26 -10.52
C THR A 117 -1.00 -7.84 -11.46
N LEU A 118 0.18 -7.25 -11.42
CA LEU A 118 1.32 -7.52 -12.28
C LEU A 118 2.63 -7.54 -11.46
N ASN A 119 2.54 -7.67 -10.13
CA ASN A 119 3.73 -7.64 -9.29
C ASN A 119 4.64 -8.86 -9.51
N ASN A 120 5.93 -8.69 -9.26
CA ASN A 120 6.95 -9.72 -9.47
C ASN A 120 6.99 -10.21 -10.93
N ASN A 121 7.15 -9.26 -11.86
CA ASN A 121 7.37 -9.51 -13.29
C ASN A 121 8.67 -8.81 -13.73
N LYS A 122 8.85 -8.55 -15.03
CA LYS A 122 10.01 -7.88 -15.61
C LYS A 122 9.61 -6.64 -16.43
N ILE A 123 8.51 -6.00 -16.04
CA ILE A 123 7.91 -4.90 -16.78
C ILE A 123 8.78 -3.65 -16.64
N ALA A 124 9.12 -3.02 -17.77
CA ALA A 124 9.80 -1.73 -17.81
C ALA A 124 8.90 -0.62 -18.35
N ASP A 125 8.12 -0.94 -19.40
CA ASP A 125 7.18 -0.02 -20.04
C ASP A 125 5.74 -0.33 -19.60
N ILE A 126 5.04 0.71 -19.18
CA ILE A 126 3.64 0.69 -18.76
C ILE A 126 2.77 1.60 -19.63
N SER A 127 3.25 1.99 -20.82
CA SER A 127 2.54 2.84 -21.79
C SER A 127 1.16 2.28 -22.16
N SER A 128 1.05 0.96 -22.35
CA SER A 128 -0.19 0.27 -22.70
C SER A 128 -1.29 0.39 -21.63
N LEU A 129 -0.93 0.73 -20.39
CA LEU A 129 -1.91 0.92 -19.30
C LEU A 129 -2.68 2.24 -19.40
N ASN A 130 -2.22 3.23 -20.19
CA ASN A 130 -2.82 4.56 -20.26
C ASN A 130 -4.29 4.58 -20.72
N HIS A 131 -4.76 3.51 -21.34
CA HIS A 131 -6.13 3.37 -21.85
C HIS A 131 -7.10 2.74 -20.83
N LEU A 132 -6.59 2.20 -19.73
CA LEU A 132 -7.37 1.44 -18.75
C LEU A 132 -8.05 2.36 -17.73
N THR A 133 -8.80 3.34 -18.21
CA THR A 133 -9.31 4.47 -17.41
C THR A 133 -10.29 4.07 -16.31
N ASN A 134 -10.83 2.85 -16.33
CA ASN A 134 -11.69 2.31 -15.26
C ASN A 134 -10.93 1.67 -14.10
N LEU A 135 -9.60 1.51 -14.20
CA LEU A 135 -8.81 0.89 -13.14
C LEU A 135 -9.00 1.62 -11.81
N LYS A 136 -9.31 0.83 -10.78
CA LYS A 136 -9.41 1.26 -9.36
C LYS A 136 -8.25 0.72 -8.54
N PHE A 137 -7.75 -0.46 -8.87
CA PHE A 137 -6.62 -1.10 -8.22
C PHE A 137 -5.53 -1.48 -9.23
N LEU A 138 -4.31 -0.99 -9.00
CA LEU A 138 -3.14 -1.36 -9.80
C LEU A 138 -1.96 -1.72 -8.91
N ASN A 139 -1.49 -2.96 -9.04
CA ASN A 139 -0.26 -3.42 -8.40
C ASN A 139 0.78 -3.82 -9.45
N ILE A 140 1.84 -3.02 -9.56
CA ILE A 140 2.99 -3.20 -10.45
C ILE A 140 4.31 -3.25 -9.66
N SER A 141 4.25 -3.64 -8.37
CA SER A 141 5.42 -3.76 -7.52
C SER A 141 6.43 -4.80 -8.00
N ASN A 142 7.70 -4.63 -7.63
CA ASN A 142 8.78 -5.56 -7.95
C ASN A 142 8.86 -5.84 -9.46
N ASN A 143 9.05 -4.77 -10.21
CA ASN A 143 9.31 -4.73 -11.64
C ASN A 143 10.55 -3.84 -11.87
N ILE A 144 10.78 -3.38 -13.10
CA ILE A 144 11.92 -2.53 -13.46
C ILE A 144 11.48 -1.17 -14.02
N ILE A 145 10.32 -0.68 -13.58
CA ILE A 145 9.70 0.56 -14.04
C ILE A 145 10.49 1.77 -13.52
N ALA A 146 10.80 2.71 -14.41
CA ALA A 146 11.63 3.88 -14.10
C ALA A 146 10.84 5.19 -13.94
N ASN A 147 9.63 5.29 -14.53
CA ASN A 147 8.78 6.47 -14.39
C ASN A 147 7.29 6.10 -14.52
N LEU A 148 6.41 7.02 -14.07
CA LEU A 148 4.95 6.85 -14.09
C LEU A 148 4.25 7.79 -15.09
N SER A 149 4.99 8.40 -16.00
CA SER A 149 4.48 9.47 -16.89
C SER A 149 3.32 9.03 -17.78
N THR A 150 3.18 7.73 -18.03
CA THR A 150 2.19 7.17 -18.94
C THR A 150 0.85 6.83 -18.30
N ILE A 151 0.73 6.81 -16.97
CA ILE A 151 -0.53 6.43 -16.28
C ILE A 151 -1.41 7.64 -15.93
N THR A 152 -1.16 8.79 -16.53
CA THR A 152 -1.80 10.07 -16.18
C THR A 152 -3.32 10.11 -16.42
N LYS A 153 -3.87 9.20 -17.24
CA LYS A 153 -5.31 9.09 -17.52
C LYS A 153 -6.08 8.16 -16.57
N LEU A 154 -5.40 7.50 -15.62
CA LEU A 154 -6.03 6.58 -14.68
C LEU A 154 -6.76 7.33 -13.54
N HIS A 155 -7.68 8.23 -13.89
CA HIS A 155 -8.34 9.16 -12.95
C HIS A 155 -9.18 8.46 -11.87
N ASN A 156 -9.63 7.23 -12.15
CA ASN A 156 -10.42 6.40 -11.23
C ASN A 156 -9.57 5.54 -10.28
N LEU A 157 -8.24 5.60 -10.40
CA LEU A 157 -7.35 4.77 -9.61
C LEU A 157 -7.42 5.17 -8.13
N GLU A 158 -7.80 4.23 -7.28
CA GLU A 158 -7.94 4.43 -5.83
C GLU A 158 -6.73 3.89 -5.06
N ILE A 159 -6.11 2.82 -5.55
CA ILE A 159 -4.95 2.17 -4.94
C ILE A 159 -3.88 1.92 -6.00
N LEU A 160 -2.69 2.48 -5.76
CA LEU A 160 -1.51 2.29 -6.60
C LEU A 160 -0.37 1.71 -5.76
N THR A 161 0.17 0.58 -6.22
CA THR A 161 1.31 -0.09 -5.60
C THR A 161 2.44 -0.24 -6.61
N VAL A 162 3.54 0.47 -6.37
CA VAL A 162 4.73 0.59 -7.24
C VAL A 162 6.04 0.29 -6.50
N SER A 163 5.97 -0.20 -5.26
CA SER A 163 7.14 -0.55 -4.45
C SER A 163 8.13 -1.48 -5.18
N LYS A 164 9.42 -1.43 -4.83
CA LYS A 164 10.48 -2.25 -5.44
C LYS A 164 10.61 -2.05 -6.96
N ASN A 165 10.50 -0.81 -7.43
CA ASN A 165 10.80 -0.42 -8.81
C ASN A 165 12.04 0.49 -8.86
N LYS A 166 12.36 1.03 -10.04
CA LYS A 166 13.50 1.92 -10.27
C LYS A 166 13.10 3.40 -10.29
N LEU A 167 11.98 3.75 -9.65
CA LEU A 167 11.44 5.10 -9.62
C LEU A 167 12.37 6.06 -8.86
N THR A 168 12.63 7.23 -9.44
CA THR A 168 13.36 8.35 -8.80
C THR A 168 12.48 9.55 -8.49
N SER A 169 11.29 9.63 -9.10
CA SER A 169 10.27 10.64 -8.80
C SER A 169 8.87 10.03 -8.88
N LEU A 170 7.89 10.77 -8.37
CA LEU A 170 6.45 10.45 -8.50
C LEU A 170 5.79 11.13 -9.71
N HIS A 171 6.56 11.75 -10.61
CA HIS A 171 6.00 12.40 -11.78
C HIS A 171 5.14 11.43 -12.61
N GLY A 172 3.90 11.84 -12.92
CA GLY A 172 2.88 11.04 -13.59
C GLY A 172 1.64 10.80 -12.74
N ILE A 173 1.72 10.94 -11.41
CA ILE A 173 0.56 10.71 -10.52
C ILE A 173 -0.35 11.93 -10.32
N GLN A 174 0.01 13.11 -10.85
CA GLN A 174 -0.67 14.40 -10.56
C GLN A 174 -2.19 14.37 -10.81
N ASN A 175 -2.61 13.54 -11.75
CA ASN A 175 -3.99 13.47 -12.24
C ASN A 175 -4.78 12.28 -11.69
N LEU A 176 -4.20 11.48 -10.79
CA LEU A 176 -4.87 10.34 -10.16
C LEU A 176 -5.79 10.82 -9.02
N LYS A 177 -6.78 11.66 -9.35
CA LYS A 177 -7.54 12.43 -8.35
C LYS A 177 -8.29 11.56 -7.35
N SER A 178 -8.64 10.32 -7.71
CA SER A 178 -9.33 9.36 -6.83
C SER A 178 -8.40 8.58 -5.90
N LEU A 179 -7.07 8.79 -5.97
CA LEU A 179 -6.10 7.98 -5.25
C LEU A 179 -6.22 8.16 -3.73
N LYS A 180 -6.45 7.05 -3.03
CA LYS A 180 -6.63 6.97 -1.57
C LYS A 180 -5.42 6.35 -0.88
N SER A 181 -4.74 5.41 -1.54
CA SER A 181 -3.58 4.70 -1.01
C SER A 181 -2.45 4.59 -2.03
N LEU A 182 -1.24 4.93 -1.62
CA LEU A 182 -0.04 4.89 -2.45
C LEU A 182 1.11 4.15 -1.73
N TYR A 183 1.69 3.16 -2.41
CA TYR A 183 2.78 2.32 -1.90
C TYR A 183 3.98 2.43 -2.83
N VAL A 184 5.09 2.99 -2.34
CA VAL A 184 6.33 3.29 -3.12
C VAL A 184 7.59 2.89 -2.34
N ASP A 185 7.51 1.88 -1.49
CA ASP A 185 8.65 1.45 -0.68
C ASP A 185 9.77 0.87 -1.55
N ASN A 186 11.01 0.97 -1.07
CA ASN A 186 12.17 0.34 -1.70
C ASN A 186 12.38 0.73 -3.16
N CYS A 187 12.19 2.01 -3.49
CA CYS A 187 12.54 2.57 -4.78
C CYS A 187 13.81 3.42 -4.64
N LYS A 188 13.96 4.47 -5.45
CA LYS A 188 15.04 5.45 -5.35
C LYS A 188 14.46 6.86 -5.38
N VAL A 189 13.24 7.03 -4.87
CA VAL A 189 12.49 8.29 -4.97
C VAL A 189 13.21 9.36 -4.16
N THR A 190 13.46 10.49 -4.81
CA THR A 190 14.03 11.71 -4.20
C THR A 190 13.02 12.85 -4.24
N ASP A 191 12.17 12.87 -5.27
CA ASP A 191 11.19 13.92 -5.53
C ASP A 191 9.76 13.38 -5.44
N LEU A 192 8.97 14.01 -4.56
CA LEU A 192 7.56 13.72 -4.34
C LEU A 192 6.62 14.54 -5.24
N TYR A 193 7.14 15.32 -6.18
CA TYR A 193 6.34 16.16 -7.06
C TYR A 193 5.16 15.41 -7.68
N GLY A 194 4.01 16.04 -7.54
CA GLY A 194 2.72 15.59 -8.03
C GLY A 194 1.80 15.03 -6.95
N ILE A 195 2.36 14.57 -5.83
CA ILE A 195 1.58 14.09 -4.69
C ILE A 195 0.71 15.20 -4.09
N GLN A 196 1.15 16.46 -4.15
CA GLN A 196 0.41 17.63 -3.63
C GLN A 196 -0.97 17.82 -4.27
N HIS A 197 -1.24 17.17 -5.42
CA HIS A 197 -2.50 17.28 -6.11
C HIS A 197 -3.54 16.22 -5.71
N LEU A 198 -3.18 15.30 -4.81
CA LEU A 198 -3.96 14.13 -4.42
C LEU A 198 -4.74 14.37 -3.12
N LYS A 199 -5.81 15.16 -3.20
CA LYS A 199 -6.59 15.62 -2.04
C LYS A 199 -7.25 14.50 -1.21
N TYR A 200 -7.54 13.36 -1.82
CA TYR A 200 -8.17 12.20 -1.17
C TYR A 200 -7.15 11.15 -0.67
N LEU A 201 -5.85 11.39 -0.88
CA LEU A 201 -4.80 10.48 -0.45
C LEU A 201 -4.77 10.43 1.08
N SER A 202 -4.99 9.24 1.63
CA SER A 202 -5.15 9.02 3.07
C SER A 202 -4.05 8.15 3.68
N TYR A 203 -3.41 7.34 2.84
CA TYR A 203 -2.41 6.36 3.21
C TYR A 203 -1.22 6.40 2.26
N VAL A 204 -0.01 6.58 2.80
CA VAL A 204 1.22 6.67 2.00
C VAL A 204 2.34 5.86 2.64
N GLN A 205 2.95 4.97 1.85
CA GLN A 205 4.18 4.26 2.18
C GLN A 205 5.33 4.67 1.24
N LEU A 206 6.40 5.19 1.83
CA LEU A 206 7.59 5.77 1.19
C LEU A 206 8.88 5.24 1.83
N GLN A 207 8.83 4.12 2.53
CA GLN A 207 9.95 3.56 3.27
C GLN A 207 11.11 3.17 2.35
N ASN A 208 12.34 3.28 2.82
CA ASN A 208 13.53 2.86 2.06
C ASN A 208 13.64 3.60 0.71
N ASN A 209 13.62 4.92 0.74
CA ASN A 209 13.84 5.81 -0.41
C ASN A 209 14.96 6.81 -0.10
N GLN A 210 15.08 7.87 -0.91
CA GLN A 210 16.10 8.92 -0.79
C GLN A 210 15.46 10.30 -0.63
N ILE A 211 14.29 10.36 0.01
CA ILE A 211 13.49 11.59 0.16
C ILE A 211 14.14 12.49 1.20
N THR A 212 14.26 13.78 0.89
CA THR A 212 14.75 14.82 1.80
C THR A 212 13.66 15.82 2.17
N ASP A 213 12.76 16.14 1.23
CA ASP A 213 11.71 17.14 1.37
C ASP A 213 10.32 16.52 1.43
N LEU A 214 9.57 16.84 2.49
CA LEU A 214 8.18 16.45 2.68
C LEU A 214 7.17 17.54 2.29
N SER A 215 7.62 18.71 1.84
CA SER A 215 6.76 19.84 1.45
C SER A 215 5.69 19.51 0.42
N PRO A 216 5.91 18.64 -0.57
CA PRO A 216 4.87 18.22 -1.50
C PRO A 216 3.68 17.52 -0.82
N LEU A 217 3.85 16.96 0.39
CA LEU A 217 2.71 16.38 1.09
C LEU A 217 1.67 17.44 1.47
N SER A 218 2.04 18.74 1.58
CA SER A 218 1.16 19.87 2.00
C SER A 218 -0.21 19.95 1.34
N GLY A 219 -0.33 19.48 0.10
CA GLY A 219 -1.61 19.45 -0.62
C GLY A 219 -2.51 18.24 -0.31
N CYS A 220 -2.04 17.24 0.43
CA CYS A 220 -2.77 16.01 0.75
C CYS A 220 -3.67 16.19 1.98
N CYS A 221 -4.77 16.93 1.82
CA CYS A 221 -5.66 17.32 2.92
C CYS A 221 -6.30 16.15 3.69
N SER A 222 -6.37 14.95 3.09
CA SER A 222 -6.96 13.76 3.71
C SER A 222 -5.93 12.80 4.33
N LEU A 223 -4.64 13.16 4.34
CA LEU A 223 -3.57 12.26 4.75
C LEU A 223 -3.66 11.93 6.25
N LYS A 224 -3.78 10.64 6.56
CA LYS A 224 -3.91 10.14 7.95
C LYS A 224 -2.75 9.26 8.36
N ILE A 225 -2.20 8.50 7.41
CA ILE A 225 -1.14 7.53 7.68
C ILE A 225 0.03 7.77 6.73
N LEU A 226 1.20 8.01 7.31
CA LEU A 226 2.46 8.20 6.59
C LEU A 226 3.52 7.26 7.15
N HIS A 227 4.09 6.42 6.29
CA HIS A 227 5.31 5.69 6.57
C HIS A 227 6.43 6.21 5.66
N ALA A 228 7.42 6.90 6.22
CA ALA A 228 8.56 7.46 5.51
C ALA A 228 9.90 7.08 6.19
N GLY A 229 9.92 5.94 6.88
CA GLY A 229 11.12 5.42 7.52
C GLY A 229 12.25 5.10 6.54
N ASN A 230 13.50 5.16 7.01
CA ASN A 230 14.70 4.91 6.22
C ASN A 230 14.79 5.78 4.95
N ASN A 231 14.82 7.10 5.14
CA ASN A 231 15.00 8.11 4.10
C ASN A 231 16.16 9.07 4.47
N LEU A 232 16.22 10.23 3.81
CA LEU A 232 17.19 11.30 4.05
C LEU A 232 16.51 12.56 4.62
N ILE A 233 15.38 12.41 5.30
CA ILE A 233 14.55 13.52 5.78
C ILE A 233 15.25 14.19 6.96
N THR A 234 15.33 15.52 6.95
CA THR A 234 15.94 16.32 8.02
C THR A 234 14.94 17.14 8.82
N SER A 235 13.73 17.31 8.30
CA SER A 235 12.66 18.06 8.95
C SER A 235 11.29 17.47 8.64
N VAL A 236 10.40 17.50 9.64
CA VAL A 236 8.98 17.16 9.49
C VAL A 236 8.09 18.40 9.57
N SER A 237 8.66 19.61 9.55
CA SER A 237 7.91 20.87 9.62
C SER A 237 6.82 21.00 8.56
N PRO A 238 7.01 20.52 7.32
CA PRO A 238 5.95 20.58 6.33
C PRO A 238 4.69 19.81 6.70
N LEU A 239 4.78 18.80 7.57
CA LEU A 239 3.62 18.06 8.07
C LEU A 239 2.75 18.91 9.03
N ILE A 240 3.30 19.97 9.62
CA ILE A 240 2.56 20.88 10.52
C ILE A 240 1.63 21.81 9.76
N SER A 241 2.08 22.37 8.64
CA SER A 241 1.26 23.29 7.86
C SER A 241 -0.08 22.69 7.41
N HIS A 242 -0.24 21.37 7.53
CA HIS A 242 -1.49 20.63 7.26
C HIS A 242 -2.43 20.51 8.46
N SER A 243 -1.96 20.74 9.69
CA SER A 243 -2.65 20.29 10.91
C SER A 243 -3.90 21.09 11.26
N GLN A 244 -4.22 22.15 10.51
CA GLN A 244 -5.54 22.79 10.62
C GLN A 244 -6.67 21.95 9.99
N TYR A 245 -6.34 20.99 9.09
CA TYR A 245 -7.34 20.23 8.32
C TYR A 245 -7.16 18.71 8.37
N ALA A 246 -5.95 18.20 8.61
CA ALA A 246 -5.66 16.76 8.65
C ALA A 246 -5.19 16.31 10.04
N GLN A 247 -5.94 15.41 10.68
CA GLN A 247 -5.50 14.70 11.89
C GLN A 247 -4.75 13.43 11.46
N PHE A 248 -3.43 13.45 11.61
CA PHE A 248 -2.61 12.27 11.39
C PHE A 248 -2.88 11.22 12.46
N LYS A 249 -3.32 10.04 12.05
CA LYS A 249 -3.45 8.88 12.94
C LYS A 249 -2.09 8.24 13.21
N TYR A 250 -1.28 8.07 12.17
CA TYR A 250 0.01 7.43 12.29
C TYR A 250 1.06 8.10 11.41
N VAL A 251 2.20 8.47 11.99
CA VAL A 251 3.37 8.93 11.24
C VAL A 251 4.58 8.15 11.71
N ALA A 252 5.29 7.54 10.76
CA ALA A 252 6.50 6.76 10.97
C ALA A 252 7.63 7.36 10.14
N VAL A 253 8.64 7.93 10.80
CA VAL A 253 9.80 8.60 10.20
C VAL A 253 11.12 8.08 10.79
N GLU A 254 11.16 6.81 11.17
CA GLU A 254 12.33 6.14 11.72
C GLU A 254 13.51 6.17 10.75
N LEU A 255 14.75 5.99 11.23
CA LEU A 255 15.93 5.83 10.35
C LEU A 255 16.16 7.01 9.37
N ASN A 256 15.84 8.23 9.80
CA ASN A 256 16.05 9.49 9.05
C ASN A 256 17.15 10.36 9.70
N TYR A 257 17.27 11.62 9.30
CA TYR A 257 18.24 12.60 9.82
C TYR A 257 17.54 13.79 10.50
N ILE A 258 16.38 13.55 11.13
CA ILE A 258 15.54 14.65 11.61
C ILE A 258 16.13 15.25 12.88
N THR A 259 16.53 16.52 12.82
CA THR A 259 17.06 17.25 13.97
C THR A 259 16.03 18.15 14.64
N ASP A 260 15.05 18.63 13.88
CA ASP A 260 14.02 19.51 14.39
C ASP A 260 12.82 18.72 14.94
N ILE A 261 12.68 18.78 16.26
CA ILE A 261 11.59 18.17 17.01
C ILE A 261 10.76 19.22 17.77
N GLN A 262 10.99 20.53 17.52
CA GLN A 262 10.14 21.59 18.10
C GLN A 262 8.68 21.39 17.73
N LEU A 263 8.45 20.71 16.62
CA LEU A 263 7.18 20.27 16.06
C LEU A 263 6.38 19.39 17.04
N LEU A 264 7.03 18.67 17.95
CA LEU A 264 6.34 17.92 19.00
C LEU A 264 5.73 18.83 20.10
N ASN A 265 6.14 20.11 20.17
CA ASN A 265 5.57 21.12 21.07
C ASN A 265 4.27 21.73 20.55
N SER A 266 4.07 21.78 19.23
CA SER A 266 2.79 22.21 18.67
C SER A 266 1.68 21.22 19.02
N ASN A 267 0.44 21.71 19.10
CA ASN A 267 -0.80 20.93 19.30
C ASN A 267 -1.12 19.99 18.12
N LEU A 268 -0.13 19.27 17.62
CA LEU A 268 -0.30 18.19 16.66
C LEU A 268 -0.91 17.00 17.41
N HIS A 269 -2.17 16.74 17.09
CA HIS A 269 -2.88 15.53 17.46
C HIS A 269 -2.42 14.39 16.55
N PHE A 270 -1.23 13.85 16.85
CA PHE A 270 -0.84 12.54 16.36
C PHE A 270 -1.37 11.50 17.34
N ASN A 271 -2.16 10.52 16.87
CA ASN A 271 -2.50 9.39 17.74
C ASN A 271 -1.24 8.57 18.00
N LYS A 272 -0.42 8.34 16.96
CA LYS A 272 0.84 7.59 17.03
C LYS A 272 1.93 8.21 16.14
N PHE A 273 3.09 8.53 16.71
CA PHE A 273 4.24 9.13 16.02
C PHE A 273 5.51 8.36 16.35
N SER A 274 6.12 7.71 15.36
CA SER A 274 7.33 6.90 15.49
C SER A 274 8.53 7.59 14.85
N PHE A 275 9.61 7.70 15.62
CA PHE A 275 10.80 8.52 15.31
C PHE A 275 12.11 7.77 15.60
N CYS A 276 12.08 6.47 15.87
CA CYS A 276 13.24 5.75 16.37
C CYS A 276 14.43 5.75 15.40
N ASP A 277 15.62 5.49 15.94
CA ASP A 277 16.82 5.14 15.18
C ASP A 277 17.28 6.20 14.15
N GLN A 278 17.14 7.49 14.46
CA GLN A 278 17.67 8.56 13.59
C GLN A 278 19.18 8.42 13.39
N LYS A 279 19.63 8.55 12.15
CA LYS A 279 21.02 8.45 11.68
C LYS A 279 21.83 9.73 11.96
N LEU A 280 21.74 10.22 13.19
CA LEU A 280 22.40 11.43 13.65
C LEU A 280 23.64 11.11 14.50
N PRO A 281 24.59 12.04 14.66
CA PRO A 281 25.67 11.89 15.64
C PRO A 281 25.14 11.73 17.06
N ASN A 282 25.85 10.99 17.92
CA ASN A 282 25.42 10.65 19.29
C ASN A 282 25.01 11.89 20.11
N GLN A 283 25.75 13.00 20.02
CA GLN A 283 25.42 14.23 20.75
C GLN A 283 24.05 14.80 20.34
N SER A 284 23.75 14.83 19.04
CA SER A 284 22.44 15.27 18.54
C SER A 284 21.32 14.34 18.98
N GLN A 285 21.56 13.02 18.98
CA GLN A 285 20.60 12.05 19.49
C GLN A 285 20.30 12.27 20.98
N ILE A 286 21.32 12.54 21.81
CA ILE A 286 21.16 12.84 23.23
C ILE A 286 20.33 14.11 23.45
N GLN A 287 20.65 15.19 22.73
CA GLN A 287 19.90 16.46 22.83
C GLN A 287 18.42 16.29 22.43
N ILE A 288 18.17 15.55 21.35
CA ILE A 288 16.82 15.22 20.88
C ILE A 288 16.08 14.39 21.93
N ALA A 289 16.72 13.35 22.49
CA ALA A 289 16.12 12.52 23.53
C ALA A 289 15.79 13.32 24.81
N GLN A 290 16.68 14.22 25.24
CA GLN A 290 16.43 15.12 26.37
C GLN A 290 15.23 16.03 26.12
N ARG A 291 15.16 16.65 24.94
CA ARG A 291 14.01 17.47 24.53
C ARG A 291 12.72 16.66 24.48
N MET A 292 12.72 15.49 23.85
CA MET A 292 11.54 14.61 23.82
C MET A 292 11.05 14.24 25.22
N ARG A 293 11.98 13.97 26.15
CA ARG A 293 11.65 13.72 27.54
C ARG A 293 10.91 14.91 28.15
N THR A 294 11.42 16.13 27.96
CA THR A 294 10.74 17.35 28.41
C THR A 294 9.33 17.43 27.83
N ILE A 295 9.17 17.27 26.51
CA ILE A 295 7.86 17.35 25.84
C ILE A 295 6.88 16.31 26.39
N TYR A 296 7.32 15.07 26.54
CA TYR A 296 6.50 14.00 27.09
C TYR A 296 6.07 14.31 28.53
N THR A 297 7.01 14.71 29.39
CA THR A 297 6.68 15.07 30.78
C THR A 297 5.70 16.24 30.86
N THR A 298 5.85 17.24 29.99
CA THR A 298 4.93 18.38 29.90
C THR A 298 3.55 17.93 29.42
N ARG A 299 3.44 17.07 28.40
CA ARG A 299 2.15 16.56 27.90
C ARG A 299 1.42 15.70 28.94
N VAL A 300 2.11 14.76 29.59
CA VAL A 300 1.52 13.93 30.67
C VAL A 300 1.00 14.83 31.80
N TYR A 301 1.77 15.85 32.17
CA TYR A 301 1.35 16.84 33.16
C TYR A 301 0.08 17.60 32.72
N PHE A 302 0.01 18.07 31.47
CA PHE A 302 -1.18 18.76 30.95
C PHE A 302 -2.41 17.86 30.83
N GLU A 303 -2.27 16.60 30.39
CA GLU A 303 -3.40 15.66 30.33
C GLU A 303 -3.91 15.31 31.74
N SER A 304 -3.01 15.15 32.72
CA SER A 304 -3.40 15.02 34.13
C SER A 304 -4.15 16.24 34.63
N LEU A 305 -3.72 17.46 34.28
CA LEU A 305 -4.44 18.70 34.60
C LEU A 305 -5.81 18.78 33.91
N LYS A 306 -5.94 18.36 32.64
CA LYS A 306 -7.23 18.33 31.94
C LYS A 306 -8.19 17.33 32.59
N GLN A 307 -7.71 16.13 32.95
CA GLN A 307 -8.52 15.13 33.63
C GLN A 307 -8.98 15.65 35.00
N LYS A 308 -8.08 16.29 35.77
CA LYS A 308 -8.44 16.97 37.02
C LYS A 308 -9.42 18.12 36.81
N HIS A 309 -9.24 18.95 35.79
CA HIS A 309 -10.17 20.03 35.47
C HIS A 309 -11.55 19.47 35.08
N ARG A 310 -11.62 18.37 34.30
CA ARG A 310 -12.89 17.69 33.98
C ARG A 310 -13.58 17.18 35.24
N GLN A 311 -12.83 16.52 36.14
CA GLN A 311 -13.33 16.07 37.44
C GLN A 311 -13.84 17.24 38.28
N ILE A 312 -13.10 18.35 38.35
CA ILE A 312 -13.49 19.57 39.08
C ILE A 312 -14.70 20.24 38.42
N SER A 313 -14.80 20.31 37.08
CA SER A 313 -15.93 20.92 36.38
C SER A 313 -17.22 20.10 36.48
N MET A 314 -17.12 18.78 36.75
CA MET A 314 -18.27 17.93 37.08
C MET A 314 -18.73 18.09 38.54
N LEU A 315 -17.91 18.72 39.39
CA LEU A 315 -18.21 19.01 40.78
C LEU A 315 -18.57 20.49 40.93
N HIS A 316 -19.85 20.85 40.83
CA HIS A 316 -20.25 22.21 41.19
C HIS A 316 -20.04 22.46 42.70
N SER A 317 -19.25 23.51 42.97
CA SER A 317 -19.08 24.26 44.21
C SER A 317 -19.03 23.47 45.52
N SER A 318 -17.86 22.91 45.85
CA SER A 318 -17.22 23.15 47.15
C SER A 318 -15.99 22.25 47.28
N THR A 319 -14.82 22.88 47.25
CA THR A 319 -13.73 22.76 48.23
C THR A 319 -12.38 22.86 47.54
N LEU A 320 -11.81 24.05 47.73
CA LEU A 320 -10.51 24.48 47.28
C LEU A 320 -9.50 24.11 48.38
N SER A 321 -9.15 22.83 48.53
CA SER A 321 -8.24 22.42 49.61
C SER A 321 -7.31 21.23 49.35
N GLU A 322 -7.17 20.73 48.13
CA GLU A 322 -6.28 19.57 47.86
C GLU A 322 -5.24 19.81 46.77
N VAL A 323 -4.56 20.96 46.81
CA VAL A 323 -3.45 21.27 45.88
C VAL A 323 -2.05 21.02 46.49
N LYS A 324 -1.92 20.64 47.76
CA LYS A 324 -0.59 20.62 48.44
C LYS A 324 0.10 19.27 48.65
N ILE A 325 -0.49 18.11 48.35
CA ILE A 325 0.13 16.81 48.69
C ILE A 325 0.78 16.07 47.50
N PHE A 326 0.49 16.44 46.25
CA PHE A 326 0.83 15.57 45.11
C PHE A 326 2.14 15.93 44.37
N LYS A 327 3.15 16.40 45.10
CA LYS A 327 4.48 16.74 44.54
C LYS A 327 5.49 15.58 44.62
N GLN A 328 5.08 14.41 45.15
CA GLN A 328 6.02 13.38 45.63
C GLN A 328 5.70 11.97 45.15
N SER A 329 5.16 11.84 43.94
CA SER A 329 5.07 10.57 43.20
C SER A 329 5.69 10.74 41.81
N LEU A 330 6.94 11.18 41.81
CA LEU A 330 7.82 11.23 40.65
C LEU A 330 8.91 10.18 40.87
N ILE A 331 9.33 9.54 39.77
CA ILE A 331 10.45 8.61 39.63
C ILE A 331 10.03 7.14 39.73
N ASN A 332 9.67 6.58 38.56
CA ASN A 332 10.31 5.36 38.06
C ASN A 332 9.95 5.19 36.58
N VAL A 333 10.89 5.57 35.70
CA VAL A 333 10.89 5.10 34.32
C VAL A 333 12.25 4.45 34.10
N GLN A 334 12.24 3.13 34.04
CA GLN A 334 13.42 2.30 33.88
C GLN A 334 13.92 2.45 32.44
N LEU A 335 15.13 2.99 32.31
CA LEU A 335 15.90 3.02 31.06
C LEU A 335 16.26 1.59 30.69
N ASN A 336 15.83 1.13 29.52
CA ASN A 336 16.57 0.11 28.80
C ASN A 336 17.41 0.84 27.74
N LEU A 337 18.68 1.07 28.05
CA LEU A 337 19.70 1.62 27.14
C LEU A 337 20.10 0.57 26.11
N SER A 338 19.14 0.06 25.35
CA SER A 338 19.35 -0.86 24.24
C SER A 338 18.95 -0.20 22.92
N ASN A 339 19.65 0.87 22.53
CA ASN A 339 19.76 1.40 21.16
C ASN A 339 18.48 1.48 20.27
N ARG A 340 17.28 1.54 20.84
CA ARG A 340 16.01 1.63 20.07
C ARG A 340 15.01 2.50 20.82
N LEU A 341 14.95 3.77 20.45
CA LEU A 341 13.98 4.74 20.99
C LEU A 341 12.62 4.57 20.30
N LEU A 342 11.90 3.48 20.58
CA LEU A 342 10.53 3.30 20.12
C LEU A 342 9.59 4.18 20.97
N LEU A 343 9.24 5.36 20.48
CA LEU A 343 8.13 6.14 21.04
C LEU A 343 6.85 5.73 20.30
N VAL A 344 6.04 4.90 20.95
CA VAL A 344 4.65 4.68 20.54
C VAL A 344 3.80 5.60 21.40
N PHE A 345 3.29 6.68 20.81
CA PHE A 345 2.11 7.32 21.38
C PHE A 345 0.94 6.37 21.09
N GLU A 346 0.34 5.81 22.13
CA GLU A 346 -1.01 5.26 22.04
C GLU A 346 -1.87 6.21 22.87
N GLN A 347 -2.61 7.08 22.19
CA GLN A 347 -3.85 7.53 22.78
C GLN A 347 -4.74 6.29 22.84
N SER A 348 -4.93 5.73 24.03
CA SER A 348 -5.98 4.75 24.26
C SER A 348 -7.31 5.44 23.94
N GLU A 349 -7.82 5.22 22.74
CA GLU A 349 -9.26 5.25 22.54
C GLU A 349 -9.80 4.14 23.44
N HIS A 350 -10.29 4.52 24.62
CA HIS A 350 -11.33 3.72 25.24
C HIS A 350 -12.49 3.73 24.24
N GLU A 351 -12.51 2.72 23.38
CA GLU A 351 -13.74 2.26 22.77
C GLU A 351 -14.64 1.88 23.94
N ASP A 352 -15.60 2.75 24.23
CA ASP A 352 -16.81 2.37 24.95
C ASP A 352 -17.54 1.32 24.09
N TYR A 353 -17.10 0.07 24.21
CA TYR A 353 -17.98 -1.07 24.06
C TYR A 353 -18.91 -1.08 25.27
N LEU A 354 -20.04 -0.39 25.13
CA LEU A 354 -21.24 -0.67 25.91
C LEU A 354 -22.34 -1.10 24.93
N GLN A 355 -22.98 -2.20 25.33
CA GLN A 355 -23.87 -3.12 24.60
C GLN A 355 -24.96 -2.47 23.75
#